data_AF-A0A8S9YFN4-F1
#
_entry.id   AF-A0A8S9YFN4-F1
#
_cell.length_a   1.000
_cell.length_b   1.000
_cell.length_c   1.000
_cell.angle_alpha   90.00
_cell.angle_beta   90.00
_cell.angle_gamma   90.00
#
_symmetry.space_group_name_H-M   'P 1'
#
loop_
_entity.id
_entity.type
_entity.pdbx_description
1 polymer ?
#
loop_
_entity_poly.entity_id
_entity_poly.type
_entity_poly.pdbx_seq_one_letter_code
_entity_poly.pdbx_strand_id
1 'polypeptide(L)'
;MAPELIDNRQGYGFSIDIWSFGCTVVQMLTGSIPFKEYDNAGAILYKCGNFGTGPAIPDYVSDPCRTFVLRTFEPKAVNRPTAAVLLSDPFIRPYRKQRSKTPRPPATYGHTPSHRSHLHQLHPEPFDRLVCFR
;
A
#
# COMPACT_ATOMS: atom_id res chain seq x y z
N MET A 1 7.78 -1.18 4.17
CA MET A 1 7.77 -2.24 5.20
C MET A 1 7.40 -1.62 6.53
N ALA A 2 6.57 -2.29 7.34
CA ALA A 2 6.21 -1.79 8.65
C ALA A 2 7.42 -1.87 9.61
N PRO A 3 7.57 -0.94 10.56
CA PRO A 3 8.76 -0.84 11.42
C PRO A 3 8.99 -2.09 12.27
N GLU A 4 7.93 -2.76 12.70
CA GLU A 4 8.02 -3.96 13.54
C GLU A 4 8.65 -5.17 12.83
N LEU A 5 8.71 -5.21 11.49
CA LEU A 5 9.40 -6.30 10.78
C LEU A 5 10.92 -6.23 10.93
N ILE A 6 11.46 -5.09 11.34
CA ILE A 6 12.90 -4.89 11.50
C ILE A 6 13.36 -5.36 12.88
N ASP A 7 12.48 -5.21 13.88
CA ASP A 7 12.68 -5.74 15.22
C ASP A 7 12.04 -7.14 15.30
N ASN A 8 12.84 -8.19 15.00
CA ASN A 8 12.50 -9.62 14.92
C ASN A 8 11.79 -10.23 16.16
N ARG A 9 11.28 -9.42 17.09
CA ARG A 9 10.62 -9.78 18.35
C ARG A 9 9.10 -9.76 18.27
N GLN A 10 8.52 -8.99 17.36
CA GLN A 10 7.06 -8.90 17.17
C GLN A 10 6.73 -9.54 15.83
N GLY A 11 6.33 -10.82 15.87
CA GLY A 11 6.04 -11.62 14.69
C GLY A 11 4.97 -11.00 13.77
N TYR A 12 4.86 -11.57 12.56
CA TYR A 12 3.88 -11.17 11.56
C TYR A 12 2.47 -11.06 12.15
N GLY A 13 1.82 -9.91 12.01
CA GLY A 13 0.46 -9.65 12.49
C GLY A 13 -0.32 -8.73 11.57
N PHE A 14 -1.63 -8.64 11.79
CA PHE A 14 -2.55 -7.83 10.98
C PHE A 14 -2.20 -6.33 10.92
N SER A 15 -1.41 -5.83 11.87
CA SER A 15 -0.92 -4.44 11.86
C SER A 15 -0.07 -4.15 10.63
N ILE A 16 0.70 -5.13 10.14
CA ILE A 16 1.60 -4.98 8.98
C ILE A 16 0.78 -4.69 7.72
N ASP A 17 -0.37 -5.35 7.56
CA ASP A 17 -1.28 -5.11 6.43
C ASP A 17 -1.87 -3.69 6.46
N ILE A 18 -2.08 -3.14 7.65
CA ILE A 18 -2.55 -1.75 7.79
C ILE A 18 -1.48 -0.76 7.35
N TRP A 19 -0.21 -1.03 7.67
CA TRP A 19 0.90 -0.18 7.21
C TRP A 19 1.06 -0.26 5.69
N SER A 20 1.03 -1.46 5.11
CA SER A 20 1.14 -1.64 3.66
C SER A 20 -0.04 -1.00 2.93
N PHE A 21 -1.26 -1.08 3.49
CA PHE A 21 -2.42 -0.34 3.01
C PHE A 21 -2.17 1.18 3.01
N GLY A 22 -1.62 1.73 4.10
CA GLY A 22 -1.22 3.14 4.17
C GLY A 22 -0.29 3.55 3.03
N CYS A 23 0.75 2.74 2.78
CA CYS A 23 1.67 2.95 1.65
C CYS A 23 0.93 2.99 0.30
N THR A 24 0.00 2.06 0.08
CA THR A 24 -0.81 2.03 -1.15
C THR A 24 -1.68 3.28 -1.29
N VAL A 25 -2.29 3.76 -0.21
CA VAL A 25 -3.09 5.00 -0.26
C VAL A 25 -2.23 6.20 -0.64
N VAL A 26 -1.05 6.34 -0.04
CA VAL A 26 -0.12 7.42 -0.41
C VAL A 26 0.29 7.32 -1.86
N GLN A 27 0.61 6.12 -2.36
CA GLN A 27 0.93 5.89 -3.77
C GLN A 27 -0.22 6.31 -4.71
N MET A 28 -1.46 6.02 -4.34
CA MET A 28 -2.64 6.44 -5.12
C MET A 28 -2.83 7.96 -5.10
N LEU A 29 -2.53 8.61 -3.96
CA LEU A 29 -2.64 10.07 -3.84
C LEU A 29 -1.56 10.79 -4.65
N THR A 30 -0.32 10.28 -4.62
CA THR A 30 0.83 10.93 -5.28
C THR A 30 1.00 10.51 -6.75
N GLY A 31 0.42 9.38 -7.15
CA GLY A 31 0.69 8.75 -8.45
C GLY A 31 2.12 8.22 -8.60
N SER A 32 2.87 8.13 -7.50
CA SER A 32 4.29 7.78 -7.49
C SER A 32 4.60 6.76 -6.40
N ILE A 33 5.62 5.92 -6.63
CA ILE A 33 6.02 4.91 -5.64
C ILE A 33 6.48 5.62 -4.36
N PRO A 34 5.96 5.23 -3.18
CA PRO A 34 6.41 5.79 -1.90
C PRO A 34 7.92 5.62 -1.75
N PHE A 35 8.61 6.63 -1.22
CA PHE A 35 10.06 6.61 -0.99
C PHE A 35 10.95 6.55 -2.24
N LYS A 36 10.46 6.99 -3.41
CA LYS A 36 11.25 7.08 -4.65
C LYS A 36 12.58 7.85 -4.50
N GLU A 37 12.65 8.76 -3.53
CA GLU A 37 13.85 9.55 -3.19
C GLU A 37 14.97 8.74 -2.50
N TYR A 38 14.73 7.49 -2.14
CA TYR A 38 15.72 6.63 -1.48
C TYR A 38 16.27 5.59 -2.46
N ASP A 39 17.59 5.61 -2.64
CA ASP A 39 18.30 4.74 -3.60
C ASP A 39 18.34 3.26 -3.19
N ASN A 40 18.14 2.96 -1.90
CA ASN A 40 18.18 1.59 -1.42
C ASN A 40 17.11 1.32 -0.34
N ALA A 41 16.63 0.07 -0.34
CA ALA A 41 15.65 -0.41 0.62
C ALA A 41 16.14 -0.29 2.08
N GLY A 42 17.46 -0.37 2.32
CA GLY A 42 18.05 -0.21 3.65
C GLY A 42 17.83 1.18 4.25
N ALA A 43 17.92 2.25 3.45
CA ALA A 43 17.67 3.63 3.89
C ALA A 43 16.19 3.85 4.20
N ILE A 44 15.30 3.25 3.41
CA ILE A 44 13.85 3.25 3.66
C ILE A 44 13.54 2.52 4.96
N LEU A 45 14.17 1.37 5.19
CA LEU A 45 14.01 0.58 6.41
C LEU A 45 14.57 1.30 7.62
N TYR A 46 15.74 1.93 7.51
CA TYR A 46 16.31 2.75 8.58
C TYR A 46 15.36 3.90 8.94
N LYS A 47 14.80 4.59 7.94
CA LYS A 47 13.88 5.71 8.19
C LYS A 47 12.55 5.25 8.80
N CYS A 48 11.94 4.22 8.23
CA CYS A 48 10.67 3.69 8.73
C CYS A 48 10.85 3.02 10.11
N GLY A 49 11.90 2.22 10.28
CA GLY A 49 12.18 1.44 11.49
C GLY A 49 12.62 2.29 12.67
N ASN A 50 13.53 3.24 12.48
CA ASN A 50 14.08 4.03 13.59
C ASN A 50 13.24 5.25 13.95
N PHE A 51 12.52 5.83 13.00
CA PHE A 51 11.73 7.05 13.24
C PHE A 51 10.22 6.79 13.24
N GLY A 52 9.77 5.58 12.89
CA GLY A 52 8.34 5.27 12.79
C GLY A 52 7.61 6.14 11.76
N THR A 53 8.33 6.78 10.84
CA THR A 53 7.74 7.75 9.93
C THR A 53 7.32 7.07 8.63
N GLY A 54 6.03 7.17 8.33
CA GLY A 54 5.48 6.81 7.02
C GLY A 54 5.96 7.75 5.90
N PRO A 55 5.63 7.44 4.63
CA PRO A 55 5.92 8.31 3.50
C PRO A 55 5.21 9.67 3.65
N ALA A 56 5.80 10.71 3.06
CA ALA A 56 5.25 12.06 3.10
C ALA A 56 3.87 12.10 2.43
N ILE A 57 2.92 12.73 3.10
CA ILE A 57 1.57 12.96 2.57
C ILE A 57 1.55 14.37 1.97
N PRO A 58 1.13 14.53 0.70
CA PRO A 58 1.15 15.82 0.03
C PRO A 58 0.13 16.81 0.60
N ASP A 59 0.41 18.11 0.48
CA ASP A 59 -0.40 19.14 1.14
C ASP A 59 -1.74 19.44 0.49
N TYR A 60 -1.92 19.03 -0.76
CA TYR A 60 -3.17 19.20 -1.50
C TYR A 60 -4.29 18.25 -1.07
N VAL A 61 -4.01 17.28 -0.18
CA VAL A 61 -5.04 16.34 0.30
C VAL A 61 -5.88 16.99 1.39
N SER A 62 -7.15 16.59 1.46
CA SER A 62 -8.04 17.08 2.51
C SER A 62 -7.57 16.63 3.90
N ASP A 63 -7.81 17.45 4.92
CA ASP A 63 -7.42 17.11 6.30
C ASP A 63 -7.99 15.77 6.80
N PRO A 64 -9.26 15.41 6.53
CA PRO A 64 -9.78 14.09 6.90
C PRO A 64 -9.00 12.94 6.25
N CYS A 65 -8.56 13.11 4.99
CA CYS A 65 -7.74 12.13 4.30
C CYS A 65 -6.34 12.04 4.93
N ARG A 66 -5.69 13.18 5.16
CA ARG A 66 -4.38 13.25 5.82
C ARG A 66 -4.41 12.55 7.17
N THR A 67 -5.37 12.89 8.02
CA THR A 67 -5.54 12.28 9.35
C THR A 67 -5.80 10.77 9.23
N PHE A 68 -6.68 10.34 8.34
CA PHE A 68 -6.95 8.92 8.11
C PHE A 68 -5.67 8.14 7.73
N VAL A 69 -4.89 8.66 6.78
CA VAL A 69 -3.67 8.03 6.31
C VAL A 69 -2.60 8.01 7.41
N LEU A 70 -2.39 9.09 8.16
CA LEU A 70 -1.41 9.14 9.25
C LEU A 70 -1.65 8.06 10.32
N ARG A 71 -2.92 7.74 10.62
CA ARG A 71 -3.26 6.67 11.58
C ARG A 71 -2.75 5.30 11.15
N THR A 72 -2.60 5.05 9.84
CA THR A 72 -2.07 3.77 9.33
C THR A 72 -0.57 3.64 9.56
N PHE A 73 0.13 4.76 9.77
CA PHE A 73 1.56 4.83 10.05
C PHE A 73 1.88 4.97 11.54
N GLU A 74 0.99 4.52 12.43
CA GLU A 74 1.29 4.41 13.86
C GLU A 74 2.50 3.48 14.07
N PRO A 75 3.60 3.98 14.69
CA PRO A 75 4.83 3.21 14.86
C PRO A 75 4.63 1.97 15.72
N LYS A 76 3.83 2.09 16.79
CA LYS A 76 3.54 0.97 17.68
C LYS A 76 2.45 0.11 17.04
N ALA A 77 2.82 -1.10 16.61
CA ALA A 77 1.90 -2.06 15.98
C ALA A 77 0.60 -2.26 16.78
N VAL A 78 0.69 -2.32 18.11
CA VAL A 78 -0.46 -2.49 19.02
C VAL A 78 -1.43 -1.30 19.07
N ASN A 79 -0.95 -0.10 18.75
CA ASN A 79 -1.76 1.12 18.71
C ASN A 79 -2.35 1.35 17.32
N ARG A 80 -1.82 0.68 16.29
CA ARG A 80 -2.27 0.83 14.92
C ARG A 80 -3.72 0.33 14.80
N PRO A 81 -4.63 1.11 14.19
CA PRO A 81 -6.03 0.75 14.10
C PRO A 81 -6.23 -0.51 13.25
N THR A 82 -7.21 -1.34 13.62
CA THR A 82 -7.62 -2.47 12.80
C THR A 82 -8.38 -2.01 11.55
N ALA A 83 -8.50 -2.88 10.56
CA ALA A 83 -9.29 -2.60 9.35
C ALA A 83 -10.75 -2.23 9.67
N ALA A 84 -11.36 -2.87 10.68
CA ALA A 84 -12.72 -2.57 11.11
C ALA A 84 -12.87 -1.13 11.65
N VAL A 85 -11.86 -0.65 12.37
CA VAL A 85 -11.79 0.73 12.88
C VAL A 85 -11.63 1.71 11.72
N LEU A 86 -10.69 1.44 10.79
CA LEU A 86 -10.49 2.29 9.60
C LEU A 86 -11.73 2.37 8.71
N LEU A 87 -12.45 1.26 8.53
CA LEU A 87 -13.71 1.24 7.77
C LEU A 87 -14.83 2.05 8.43
N SER A 88 -14.69 2.39 9.71
CA SER A 88 -15.67 3.18 10.46
C SER A 88 -15.25 4.65 10.56
N ASP A 89 -14.10 5.02 10.00
CA ASP A 89 -13.55 6.37 10.03
C ASP A 89 -14.47 7.38 9.30
N PRO A 90 -14.61 8.62 9.79
CA PRO A 90 -15.39 9.66 9.12
C PRO A 90 -15.00 9.90 7.66
N PHE A 91 -13.75 9.68 7.28
CA PHE A 91 -13.28 9.77 5.91
C PHE A 91 -13.91 8.71 5.00
N ILE A 92 -14.06 7.47 5.49
CA ILE A 92 -14.53 6.32 4.69
C ILE A 92 -16.05 6.10 4.82
N ARG A 93 -16.62 6.39 5.99
CA ARG A 93 -18.01 6.09 6.36
C ARG A 93 -19.06 6.59 5.34
N PRO A 94 -18.95 7.79 4.75
CA PRO A 94 -19.90 8.28 3.75
C PRO A 94 -19.96 7.41 2.49
N TYR A 95 -18.82 6.84 2.08
CA TYR A 95 -18.69 6.08 0.83
C TYR A 95 -19.11 4.61 0.95
N ARG A 96 -19.13 4.04 2.17
CA ARG A 96 -19.57 2.64 2.39
C ARG A 96 -21.04 2.39 2.01
N LYS A 97 -21.93 3.36 2.28
CA LYS A 97 -23.37 3.21 2.01
C LYS A 97 -23.74 3.27 0.52
N GLN A 98 -22.82 3.70 -0.34
CA GLN A 98 -23.05 3.79 -1.78
C GLN A 98 -22.87 2.44 -2.49
N ARG A 99 -22.04 1.53 -1.94
CA ARG A 99 -21.75 0.21 -2.55
C ARG A 99 -22.91 -0.79 -2.55
N SER A 100 -23.96 -0.57 -1.77
CA SER A 100 -25.13 -1.47 -1.74
C SER A 100 -26.16 -1.18 -2.84
N LYS A 101 -25.97 -0.14 -3.66
CA LYS A 101 -26.94 0.29 -4.69
C LYS A 101 -26.55 -0.05 -6.13
N THR A 102 -25.32 -0.52 -6.38
CA THR A 102 -24.89 -0.92 -7.73
C THR A 102 -25.05 -2.43 -7.90
N PRO A 103 -25.88 -2.92 -8.85
CA PRO A 103 -25.90 -4.33 -9.20
C PRO A 103 -24.51 -4.75 -9.68
N ARG A 104 -23.96 -5.82 -9.12
CA ARG A 104 -22.71 -6.40 -9.62
C ARG A 104 -22.97 -6.88 -11.05
N PRO A 105 -22.26 -6.38 -12.07
CA PRO A 105 -22.37 -6.97 -13.40
C PRO A 105 -21.96 -8.44 -13.30
N PRO A 106 -22.68 -9.37 -13.96
CA PRO A 106 -22.30 -10.78 -13.96
C PRO A 106 -20.87 -10.91 -14.48
N ALA A 107 -20.05 -11.68 -13.78
CA ALA A 107 -18.67 -11.94 -14.17
C ALA A 107 -18.66 -12.69 -15.50
N THR A 108 -18.49 -11.98 -16.61
CA THR A 108 -18.19 -12.60 -17.90
C THR A 108 -16.74 -13.05 -17.86
N TYR A 109 -16.53 -14.32 -17.55
CA TYR A 109 -15.27 -15.01 -17.82
C TYR A 109 -15.11 -15.11 -19.34
N GLY A 110 -14.45 -14.10 -19.93
CA GLY A 110 -14.12 -14.10 -21.35
C GLY A 110 -13.00 -15.10 -21.64
N HIS A 111 -13.29 -16.10 -22.46
CA HIS A 111 -12.30 -16.91 -23.17
C HIS A 111 -11.35 -15.98 -23.94
N THR A 112 -10.05 -16.03 -23.62
CA THR A 112 -9.02 -15.45 -24.49
C THR A 112 -8.63 -16.49 -25.55
N PRO A 113 -8.70 -16.18 -26.85
CA PRO A 113 -8.10 -17.02 -27.87
C PRO A 113 -6.58 -16.81 -27.85
N SER A 114 -5.85 -17.90 -27.66
CA SER A 114 -4.39 -17.94 -27.80
C SER A 114 -3.98 -17.61 -29.24
N HIS A 115 -3.49 -16.40 -29.49
CA HIS A 115 -2.78 -16.08 -30.73
C HIS A 115 -1.28 -15.88 -30.43
N ARG A 116 -0.53 -16.97 -30.61
CA ARG A 116 0.93 -17.01 -30.56
C ARG A 116 1.47 -16.83 -31.97
N SER A 117 2.08 -15.68 -32.28
CA SER A 117 3.28 -15.60 -33.13
C SER A 117 3.74 -14.15 -33.38
N HIS A 118 5.03 -13.95 -33.11
CA HIS A 118 5.97 -12.98 -33.71
C HIS A 118 5.93 -11.53 -33.21
N LEU A 119 6.90 -11.19 -32.35
CA LEU A 119 7.95 -10.23 -32.70
C LEU A 119 9.26 -10.62 -31.99
N HIS A 120 10.28 -10.95 -32.80
CA HIS A 120 11.66 -11.14 -32.40
C HIS A 120 12.32 -9.77 -32.10
N GLN A 121 13.25 -9.78 -31.15
CA GLN A 121 14.37 -8.85 -30.98
C GLN A 121 14.07 -7.39 -30.60
N LEU A 122 14.02 -7.13 -29.28
CA LEU A 122 14.87 -6.08 -28.68
C LEU A 122 15.41 -6.59 -27.33
N HIS A 123 16.69 -6.31 -27.12
CA HIS A 123 17.59 -6.57 -25.99
C HIS A 123 16.97 -6.74 -24.59
N PRO A 124 17.45 -7.69 -23.75
CA PRO A 124 16.99 -7.81 -22.37
C PRO A 124 17.65 -6.73 -21.48
N GLU A 125 16.90 -5.69 -21.15
CA GLU A 125 17.21 -4.89 -19.96
C GLU A 125 16.97 -5.77 -18.72
N PRO A 126 17.91 -5.83 -17.75
CA PRO A 126 17.75 -6.65 -16.57
C PRO A 126 16.67 -6.04 -15.66
N PHE A 127 15.43 -6.50 -15.80
CA PHE A 127 14.40 -6.39 -14.78
C PHE A 127 14.68 -7.36 -13.61
N ASP A 128 15.89 -7.27 -13.04
CA ASP A 128 16.16 -7.79 -11.72
C ASP A 128 15.70 -6.76 -10.70
N ARG A 129 14.42 -6.86 -10.32
CA ARG A 129 13.89 -6.53 -8.98
C ARG A 129 12.38 -6.77 -8.94
N LEU A 130 11.96 -7.97 -9.34
CA LEU A 130 10.80 -8.56 -8.69
C LEU A 130 11.27 -9.25 -7.42
N VAL A 131 10.89 -8.59 -6.34
CA VAL A 131 10.66 -9.07 -4.98
C VAL A 131 10.24 -10.54 -4.96
N CYS A 132 11.21 -11.44 -5.00
CA CYS A 132 11.06 -12.84 -4.61
C CYS A 132 11.60 -12.93 -3.19
N PHE A 133 10.69 -13.03 -2.22
CA PHE A 133 11.01 -13.42 -0.85
C PHE A 133 11.75 -14.76 -0.88
N ARG A 134 13.03 -14.75 -0.53
CA ARG A 134 13.71 -15.88 0.10
C ARG A 134 14.74 -15.37 1.09
#